data_AF-T1B337-F1
#
_entry.id   AF-T1B337-F1
#
_cell.length_a   1.000
_cell.length_b   1.000
_cell.length_c   1.000
_cell.angle_alpha   90.00
_cell.angle_beta   90.00
_cell.angle_gamma   90.00
#
_symmetry.space_group_name_H-M   'P 1'
#
loop_
_entity.id
_entity.type
_entity.pdbx_description
1 polymer ?
#
loop_
_entity_poly.entity_id
_entity_poly.type
_entity_poly.pdbx_seq_one_letter_code
_entity_poly.pdbx_strand_id
1 'polypeptide(L)'
;MAFGFRVKQLDYDLTPVAGLALVGHQLQRLTGAFQRLDREHPAPGGVRAADIVRSHVGLLAQGKSDFDAIEAFRGDRFFRQALGLVSVPSSPTLRQRLDAKAAAWFDWAFAA
;
A
#
# COMPACT_ATOMS: atom_id res chain seq x y z
N MET A 1 -9.23 13.95 -1.39
CA MET A 1 -9.55 13.45 -2.74
C MET A 1 -10.37 12.18 -2.59
N ALA A 2 -11.61 12.17 -3.10
CA ALA A 2 -12.47 11.00 -3.07
C ALA A 2 -11.95 9.96 -4.07
N PHE A 3 -11.75 8.74 -3.58
CA PHE A 3 -11.19 7.64 -4.34
C PHE A 3 -12.30 6.90 -5.06
N GLY A 4 -12.77 7.46 -6.18
CA GLY A 4 -13.93 6.97 -6.89
C GLY A 4 -13.59 5.92 -7.92
N PHE A 5 -13.43 4.65 -7.52
CA PHE A 5 -13.50 3.55 -8.49
C PHE A 5 -14.96 3.17 -8.71
N ARG A 6 -15.41 3.19 -9.96
CA ARG A 6 -16.71 2.65 -10.35
C ARG A 6 -16.52 1.20 -10.76
N VAL A 7 -16.94 0.27 -9.90
CA VAL A 7 -16.97 -1.15 -10.24
C VAL A 7 -18.11 -1.39 -11.23
N LYS A 8 -17.81 -2.03 -12.35
CA LYS A 8 -18.79 -2.46 -13.34
C LYS A 8 -18.55 -3.93 -13.65
N GLN A 9 -19.62 -4.71 -13.72
CA GLN A 9 -19.57 -6.03 -14.29
C GLN A 9 -19.51 -5.90 -15.81
N LEU A 10 -18.62 -6.67 -16.44
CA LEU A 10 -18.44 -6.71 -17.88
C LEU A 10 -18.84 -8.08 -18.41
N ASP A 11 -19.13 -8.15 -19.70
CA ASP A 11 -19.46 -9.35 -20.46
C ASP A 11 -18.22 -10.17 -20.88
N TYR A 12 -17.03 -9.72 -20.48
CA TYR A 12 -15.76 -10.39 -20.68
C TYR A 12 -14.94 -10.42 -19.39
N ASP A 13 -14.04 -11.40 -19.30
CA ASP A 13 -13.11 -11.52 -18.18
C ASP A 13 -12.05 -10.41 -18.25
N LEU A 14 -12.01 -9.58 -17.20
CA LEU A 14 -10.87 -8.71 -16.96
C LEU A 14 -9.72 -9.51 -16.34
N THR A 15 -8.51 -9.14 -16.70
CA THR A 15 -7.29 -9.71 -16.11
C THR A 15 -7.29 -9.53 -14.58
N PRO A 16 -6.63 -10.44 -13.83
CA PRO A 16 -6.76 -10.63 -12.37
C PRO A 16 -6.41 -9.43 -11.47
N VAL A 17 -6.01 -8.29 -12.04
CA VAL A 17 -5.45 -7.14 -11.31
C VAL A 17 -6.56 -6.20 -10.77
N ALA A 18 -7.78 -6.27 -11.29
CA ALA A 18 -8.89 -5.37 -10.90
C ALA A 18 -9.28 -5.48 -9.42
N GLY A 19 -9.12 -6.67 -8.81
CA GLY A 19 -9.41 -6.90 -7.38
C GLY A 19 -8.58 -6.02 -6.44
N LEU A 20 -7.40 -5.54 -6.88
CA LEU A 20 -6.56 -4.65 -6.08
C LEU A 20 -7.26 -3.31 -5.77
N ALA A 21 -8.15 -2.84 -6.65
CA ALA A 21 -8.92 -1.63 -6.37
C ALA A 21 -9.89 -1.82 -5.19
N LEU A 22 -10.43 -3.03 -5.00
CA LEU A 22 -11.28 -3.36 -3.85
C LEU A 22 -10.47 -3.40 -2.56
N VAL A 23 -9.25 -3.96 -2.60
CA VAL A 23 -8.30 -3.92 -1.47
C VAL A 23 -8.02 -2.48 -1.08
N GLY A 24 -7.68 -1.65 -2.06
CA GLY A 24 -7.49 -0.21 -1.88
C GLY A 24 -8.68 0.51 -1.27
N HIS A 25 -9.89 0.18 -1.71
CA HIS A 25 -11.12 0.70 -1.13
C HIS A 25 -11.28 0.32 0.34
N GLN A 26 -10.98 -0.92 0.74
CA GLN A 26 -11.00 -1.30 2.15
C GLN A 26 -9.92 -0.58 2.97
N LEU A 27 -8.71 -0.42 2.42
CA LEU A 27 -7.63 0.30 3.09
C LEU A 27 -7.96 1.79 3.35
N GLN A 28 -8.89 2.40 2.60
CA GLN A 28 -9.34 3.76 2.90
C GLN A 28 -10.08 3.89 4.21
N ARG A 29 -10.77 2.84 4.66
CA ARG A 29 -11.44 2.85 5.97
C ARG A 29 -10.43 3.00 7.10
N LEU A 30 -9.16 2.67 6.85
CA LEU A 30 -8.03 2.81 7.76
C LEU A 30 -7.26 4.13 7.57
N THR A 31 -7.76 5.09 6.79
CA THR A 31 -7.03 6.34 6.49
C THR A 31 -6.60 7.09 7.75
N GLY A 32 -7.44 7.15 8.79
CA GLY A 32 -7.07 7.78 10.06
C GLY A 32 -5.88 7.09 10.74
N ALA A 33 -5.81 5.76 10.71
CA ALA A 33 -4.68 5.00 11.25
C ALA A 33 -3.39 5.28 10.45
N PHE A 34 -3.49 5.31 9.12
CA PHE A 34 -2.35 5.65 8.26
C PHE A 34 -1.84 7.08 8.45
N GLN A 35 -2.74 8.05 8.64
CA GLN A 35 -2.35 9.43 8.94
C GLN A 35 -1.64 9.55 10.29
N ARG A 36 -2.15 8.84 11.31
CA ARG A 36 -1.47 8.77 12.62
C ARG A 36 -0.10 8.10 12.51
N LEU A 37 0.00 7.00 11.77
CA LEU A 37 1.26 6.29 11.51
C LEU A 37 2.30 7.23 10.87
N ASP A 38 1.91 7.98 9.83
CA ASP A 38 2.81 8.92 9.16
C ASP A 38 3.22 10.08 10.08
N ARG A 39 2.31 10.55 10.97
CA ARG A 39 2.59 11.61 11.94
C ARG A 39 3.61 11.18 13.00
N GLU A 40 3.49 9.94 13.47
CA GLU A 40 4.30 9.42 14.58
C GLU A 40 5.61 8.79 14.10
N HIS A 41 5.67 8.40 12.82
CA HIS A 41 6.88 7.92 12.14
C HIS A 41 7.17 8.73 10.88
N PRO A 42 7.49 10.03 11.02
CA PRO A 42 7.76 10.89 9.87
C PRO A 42 8.97 10.37 9.07
N ALA A 43 8.89 10.51 7.75
CA ALA A 43 9.97 10.16 6.82
C ALA A 43 10.29 11.36 5.92
N PRO A 44 11.00 12.38 6.42
CA PRO A 44 11.32 13.58 5.64
C PRO A 44 12.13 13.22 4.38
N GLY A 45 11.63 13.62 3.21
CA GLY A 45 12.29 13.33 1.92
C GLY A 45 12.26 11.85 1.49
N GLY A 46 11.60 10.98 2.27
CA GLY A 46 11.52 9.54 2.00
C GLY A 46 10.10 9.06 1.70
N VAL A 47 9.97 7.75 1.52
CA VAL A 47 8.65 7.11 1.36
C VAL A 47 7.94 7.03 2.71
N ARG A 48 6.69 7.49 2.75
CA ARG A 48 5.86 7.54 3.95
C ARG A 48 5.61 6.14 4.51
N ALA A 49 5.48 6.02 5.83
CA ALA A 49 5.23 4.74 6.49
C ALA A 49 3.93 4.09 5.97
N ALA A 50 2.88 4.89 5.76
CA ALA A 50 1.64 4.42 5.15
C ALA A 50 1.84 3.85 3.74
N ASP A 51 2.68 4.48 2.90
CA ASP A 51 2.97 4.00 1.55
C ASP A 51 3.75 2.68 1.57
N ILE A 52 4.66 2.49 2.54
CA ILE A 52 5.37 1.22 2.77
C ILE A 52 4.38 0.10 3.08
N VAL A 53 3.51 0.30 4.08
CA VAL A 53 2.54 -0.71 4.52
C VAL A 53 1.56 -1.04 3.40
N ARG A 54 0.97 -0.02 2.77
CA ARG A 54 -0.01 -0.21 1.68
C ARG A 54 0.60 -0.92 0.48
N SER A 55 1.84 -0.60 0.12
CA SER A 55 2.55 -1.28 -0.97
C SER A 55 2.75 -2.76 -0.68
N HIS A 56 3.19 -3.10 0.53
CA HIS A 56 3.39 -4.51 0.92
C HIS A 56 2.07 -5.29 0.95
N VAL A 57 0.99 -4.72 1.52
CA VAL A 57 -0.35 -5.33 1.46
C VAL A 57 -0.80 -5.55 0.02
N GLY A 58 -0.55 -4.59 -0.86
CA GLY A 58 -0.85 -4.70 -2.28
C GLY A 58 -0.10 -5.81 -3.01
N LEU A 59 1.13 -6.12 -2.60
CA LEU A 59 1.88 -7.27 -3.11
C LEU A 59 1.30 -8.59 -2.59
N LEU A 60 1.05 -8.67 -1.28
CA LEU A 60 0.47 -9.86 -0.64
C LEU A 60 -0.90 -10.20 -1.21
N ALA A 61 -1.75 -9.20 -1.47
CA ALA A 61 -3.05 -9.38 -2.11
C ALA A 61 -2.97 -9.95 -3.53
N GLN A 62 -1.81 -9.84 -4.19
CA GLN A 62 -1.53 -10.41 -5.49
C GLN A 62 -0.72 -11.72 -5.41
N GLY A 63 -0.59 -12.31 -4.22
CA GLY A 63 0.18 -13.52 -3.98
C GLY A 63 1.70 -13.33 -4.09
N LYS A 64 2.21 -12.09 -3.99
CA LYS A 64 3.64 -11.77 -4.10
C LYS A 64 4.17 -11.45 -2.70
N SER A 65 4.92 -12.37 -2.11
CA SER A 65 5.55 -12.18 -0.79
C SER A 65 6.95 -11.57 -0.86
N ASP A 66 7.62 -11.67 -2.02
CA ASP A 66 8.94 -11.11 -2.23
C ASP A 66 8.90 -9.58 -2.39
N PHE A 67 9.78 -8.88 -1.69
CA PHE A 67 9.95 -7.44 -1.79
C PHE A 67 10.41 -7.00 -3.19
N ASP A 68 11.20 -7.81 -3.89
CA ASP A 68 11.70 -7.48 -5.23
C ASP A 68 10.55 -7.36 -6.25
N ALA A 69 9.41 -7.98 -5.96
CA ALA A 69 8.22 -7.89 -6.80
C ALA A 69 7.64 -6.46 -6.92
N ILE A 70 7.98 -5.54 -5.98
CA ILE A 70 7.56 -4.14 -6.06
C ILE A 70 8.16 -3.41 -7.28
N GLU A 71 9.31 -3.88 -7.77
CA GLU A 71 10.03 -3.20 -8.87
C GLU A 71 9.19 -3.16 -10.15
N ALA A 72 8.42 -4.22 -10.40
CA ALA A 72 7.48 -4.29 -11.52
C ALA A 72 6.36 -3.23 -11.45
N PHE A 73 6.08 -2.70 -10.26
CA PHE A 73 4.98 -1.74 -10.03
C PHE A 73 5.45 -0.29 -9.86
N ARG A 74 6.75 0.02 -9.92
CA ARG A 74 7.23 1.40 -9.68
C ARG A 74 6.69 2.42 -10.67
N GLY A 75 6.49 2.02 -11.92
CA GLY A 75 5.85 2.83 -12.97
C GLY A 75 4.35 2.58 -13.13
N ASP A 76 3.78 1.65 -12.36
CA ASP A 76 2.39 1.23 -12.53
C ASP A 76 1.43 2.24 -11.90
N ARG A 77 0.75 2.99 -12.78
CA ARG A 77 -0.26 3.99 -12.38
C ARG A 77 -1.45 3.34 -11.69
N PHE A 78 -1.89 2.17 -12.15
CA PHE A 78 -3.02 1.46 -11.56
C PHE A 78 -2.68 1.00 -10.15
N PHE A 79 -1.52 0.36 -9.94
CA PHE A 79 -1.10 -0.07 -8.59
C PHE A 79 -1.06 1.10 -7.60
N ARG A 80 -0.42 2.20 -8.02
CA ARG A 80 -0.33 3.44 -7.22
C ARG A 80 -1.71 4.01 -6.90
N GLN A 81 -2.58 4.13 -7.91
CA GLN A 81 -3.91 4.69 -7.75
C GLN A 81 -4.87 3.75 -7.02
N ALA A 82 -4.76 2.44 -7.18
CA ALA A 82 -5.60 1.46 -6.51
C ALA A 82 -5.33 1.48 -5.01
N LEU A 83 -4.08 1.60 -4.58
CA LEU A 83 -3.69 1.58 -3.16
C LEU A 83 -3.61 2.97 -2.52
N GLY A 84 -3.71 4.03 -3.31
CA GLY A 84 -3.69 5.41 -2.83
C GLY A 84 -2.33 5.81 -2.29
N LEU A 85 -1.30 5.38 -3.00
CA LEU A 85 0.08 5.65 -2.68
C LEU A 85 0.46 7.04 -3.22
N VAL A 86 1.21 7.80 -2.43
CA VAL A 86 1.87 9.02 -2.95
C VAL A 86 3.13 8.63 -3.72
N SER A 87 3.90 7.68 -3.20
CA SER A 87 5.07 7.11 -3.87
C SER A 87 5.09 5.59 -3.72
N VAL A 88 5.61 4.89 -4.73
CA VAL A 88 5.86 3.45 -4.68
C VAL A 88 7.32 3.25 -4.26
N PRO A 89 7.60 2.54 -3.14
CA PRO A 89 8.96 2.30 -2.69
C PRO A 89 9.73 1.40 -3.65
N SER A 90 11.06 1.51 -3.65
CA SER A 90 11.93 0.48 -4.21
C SER A 90 11.97 -0.75 -3.32
N SER A 91 12.36 -1.89 -3.87
CA SER A 91 12.56 -3.13 -3.11
C SER A 91 13.44 -2.92 -1.87
N PRO A 92 14.66 -2.33 -1.97
CA PRO A 92 15.50 -2.13 -0.79
C PRO A 92 14.85 -1.19 0.23
N THR A 93 14.15 -0.14 -0.21
CA THR A 93 13.43 0.75 0.70
C THR A 93 12.32 0.01 1.45
N LEU A 94 11.54 -0.81 0.73
CA LEU A 94 10.43 -1.58 1.28
C LEU A 94 10.94 -2.57 2.34
N ARG A 95 11.95 -3.36 1.98
CA ARG A 95 12.60 -4.34 2.87
C ARG A 95 13.18 -3.66 4.12
N GLN A 96 14.08 -2.71 3.94
CA GLN A 96 14.78 -2.04 5.05
C GLN A 96 13.81 -1.34 6.01
N ARG A 97 12.75 -0.71 5.49
CA ARG A 97 11.77 -0.01 6.34
C ARG A 97 10.93 -0.99 7.15
N LEU A 98 10.51 -2.10 6.54
CA LEU A 98 9.75 -3.13 7.27
C LEU A 98 10.63 -3.84 8.29
N ASP A 99 11.84 -4.28 7.92
CA ASP A 99 12.78 -4.93 8.84
C ASP A 99 13.10 -4.04 10.05
N ALA A 100 13.30 -2.73 9.83
CA ALA A 100 13.67 -1.82 10.90
C ALA A 100 12.51 -1.34 11.78
N LYS A 101 11.28 -1.33 11.28
CA LYS A 101 10.15 -0.62 11.93
C LYS A 101 8.88 -1.43 12.12
N ALA A 102 8.73 -2.59 11.48
CA ALA A 102 7.46 -3.33 11.50
C ALA A 102 6.99 -3.68 12.93
N ALA A 103 7.90 -4.15 13.79
CA ALA A 103 7.56 -4.46 15.19
C ALA A 103 7.08 -3.21 15.96
N ALA A 104 7.81 -2.09 15.83
CA ALA A 104 7.45 -0.83 16.48
C ALA A 104 6.09 -0.30 16.00
N TRP A 105 5.78 -0.44 14.71
CA TRP A 105 4.47 -0.06 14.16
C TRP A 105 3.34 -0.96 14.65
N PHE A 106 3.62 -2.26 14.83
CA PHE A 106 2.64 -3.22 15.33
C PHE A 106 2.28 -2.94 16.79
N ASP A 107 3.28 -2.84 17.68
CA ASP A 107 3.04 -2.59 19.10
C ASP A 107 2.30 -1.27 19.33
N TRP A 108 2.66 -0.25 18.56
CA TRP A 108 1.98 1.04 18.58
C TRP A 108 0.50 0.96 18.15
N ALA A 109 0.17 0.13 17.15
CA ALA A 109 -1.20 0.01 16.67
C ALA A 109 -2.19 -0.53 17.73
N PHE A 110 -1.66 -1.19 18.78
CA PHE A 110 -2.44 -1.77 19.87
C PHE A 110 -2.19 -1.11 21.24
N ALA A 111 -1.27 -0.15 21.32
CA ALA A 111 -1.10 0.70 22.50
C ALA A 111 -2.22 1.75 22.52
N ALA A 112 -3.32 1.40 23.21
CA ALA A 112 -4.45 2.28 23.48
C ALA A 112 -4.12 3.31 24.58
#